data_AF-A0A2E6SCG8-F1
#
_entry.id   AF-A0A2E6SCG8-F1
#
_cell.length_a   1.000
_cell.length_b   1.000
_cell.length_c   1.000
_cell.angle_alpha   90.00
_cell.angle_beta   90.00
_cell.angle_gamma   90.00
#
_symmetry.space_group_name_H-M   'P 1'
#
loop_
_entity.id
_entity.type
_entity.pdbx_description
1 polymer ?
#
loop_
_entity_poly.entity_id
_entity_poly.type
_entity_poly.pdbx_seq_one_letter_code
_entity_poly.pdbx_strand_id
1 'polypeptide(L)'
;MSRFFPLLTVFTLSTTSLVRAEWRQDTVFIQRKDDTTVARHPGNDAILFSHADPQLAIEWGLRNVTNTVVLGGTYTVSDRIDIPRPGVTLIIDREAILRLNPEGRHTTIDFRSRNPGYWQILPMIYNKGHDDVRVLLFGTIEKWKVENEDNGKQTLPIMFDGRNEQGTCGLSGGLLMVTGHATDSFWLVDAERVRVPVVALDTNPLASLVLEGCEDCHLGLIASIAPEQGGNTEETIDLNSRNIDITIERLVGERSQEIIDCNESHVVVQDVVSIGRPRKMFGRGPASGPRYTDRRPFGSRSLDVRNTSILHDAMSSRLVHEVPELPGALPSFTVQTTVEVTLRNNRRKHYQRSAHFDLRGKPAGRGGR
;
A
#
# COMPACT_ATOMS: atom_id res chain seq x y z
N MET A 1 -66.32 -37.38 3.71
CA MET A 1 -65.39 -36.23 3.85
C MET A 1 -63.97 -36.75 3.98
N SER A 2 -63.25 -36.96 2.88
CA SER A 2 -61.83 -37.33 2.88
C SER A 2 -61.01 -36.12 2.41
N ARG A 3 -60.20 -35.55 3.30
CA ARG A 3 -59.35 -34.40 2.98
C ARG A 3 -58.03 -34.91 2.39
N PHE A 4 -57.78 -34.51 1.14
CA PHE A 4 -56.47 -34.56 0.49
C PHE A 4 -55.57 -33.45 1.07
N PHE A 5 -54.33 -33.78 1.40
CA PHE A 5 -53.23 -32.82 1.60
C PHE A 5 -52.27 -32.95 0.42
N PRO A 6 -51.87 -31.85 -0.26
CA PRO A 6 -50.76 -31.92 -1.19
C PRO A 6 -49.44 -31.75 -0.44
N LEU A 7 -48.50 -32.65 -0.75
CA LEU A 7 -47.11 -32.58 -0.32
C LEU A 7 -46.43 -31.44 -1.11
N LEU A 8 -46.00 -30.38 -0.43
CA LEU A 8 -45.23 -29.30 -1.02
C LEU A 8 -43.74 -29.69 -0.97
N THR A 9 -43.21 -30.22 -2.06
CA THR A 9 -41.77 -30.49 -2.20
C THR A 9 -41.05 -29.17 -2.50
N VAL A 10 -40.39 -28.58 -1.51
CA VAL A 10 -39.52 -27.42 -1.69
C VAL A 10 -38.20 -27.88 -2.31
N PHE A 11 -38.00 -27.58 -3.59
CA PHE A 11 -36.68 -27.64 -4.23
C PHE A 11 -35.86 -26.44 -3.74
N THR A 12 -34.99 -26.64 -2.75
CA THR A 12 -33.88 -25.70 -2.47
C THR A 12 -32.83 -25.86 -3.56
N LEU A 13 -32.92 -25.05 -4.61
CA LEU A 13 -31.91 -24.97 -5.66
C LEU A 13 -30.64 -24.27 -5.15
N SER A 14 -29.54 -25.00 -5.30
CA SER A 14 -28.16 -24.70 -4.92
C SER A 14 -27.59 -23.47 -5.62
N THR A 15 -27.78 -22.27 -5.08
CA THR A 15 -27.18 -21.03 -5.62
C THR A 15 -25.72 -20.79 -5.16
N THR A 16 -25.16 -21.67 -4.34
CA THR A 16 -23.80 -21.50 -3.77
C THR A 16 -22.66 -21.96 -4.68
N SER A 17 -22.93 -22.70 -5.76
CA SER A 17 -21.86 -23.20 -6.65
C SER A 17 -21.41 -22.19 -7.71
N LEU A 18 -22.32 -21.36 -8.24
CA LEU A 18 -22.02 -20.39 -9.30
C LEU A 18 -21.09 -19.26 -8.82
N VAL A 19 -21.34 -18.69 -7.64
CA VAL A 19 -20.50 -17.63 -7.05
C VAL A 19 -19.12 -18.16 -6.60
N ARG A 20 -19.01 -19.47 -6.32
CA ARG A 20 -17.74 -20.12 -5.95
C ARG A 20 -16.78 -20.28 -7.13
N ALA A 21 -17.28 -20.39 -8.35
CA ALA A 21 -16.48 -20.63 -9.55
C ALA A 21 -15.89 -19.34 -10.15
N GLU A 22 -16.60 -18.22 -10.04
CA GLU A 22 -16.27 -16.96 -10.72
C GLU A 22 -14.91 -16.38 -10.29
N TRP A 23 -14.65 -16.24 -8.98
CA TRP A 23 -13.39 -15.66 -8.51
C TRP A 23 -12.15 -16.50 -8.85
N ARG A 24 -12.29 -17.83 -8.96
CA ARG A 24 -11.15 -18.71 -9.25
C ARG A 24 -10.67 -18.56 -10.69
N GLN A 25 -11.59 -18.33 -11.62
CA GLN A 25 -11.24 -18.04 -13.02
C GLN A 25 -10.62 -16.64 -13.15
N ASP A 26 -11.04 -15.71 -12.30
CA ASP A 26 -10.51 -14.34 -12.24
C ASP A 26 -9.30 -14.19 -11.30
N THR A 27 -8.70 -15.29 -10.85
CA THR A 27 -7.54 -15.28 -9.94
C THR A 27 -6.45 -16.21 -10.44
N VAL A 28 -5.20 -15.77 -10.33
CA VAL A 28 -4.03 -16.63 -10.50
C VAL A 28 -3.09 -16.53 -9.30
N PHE A 29 -2.46 -17.66 -9.00
CA PHE A 29 -1.37 -17.76 -8.04
C PHE A 29 -0.05 -17.77 -8.80
N ILE A 30 0.85 -16.88 -8.37
CA ILE A 30 2.23 -16.83 -8.80
C ILE A 30 3.07 -17.56 -7.76
N GLN A 31 3.82 -18.57 -8.20
CA GLN A 31 4.60 -19.46 -7.33
C GLN A 31 5.97 -19.73 -7.94
N ARG A 32 6.99 -19.86 -7.09
CA ARG A 32 8.27 -20.44 -7.49
C ARG A 32 8.13 -21.96 -7.66
N LYS A 33 8.68 -22.47 -8.75
CA LYS A 33 8.84 -23.89 -9.03
C LYS A 33 10.22 -24.09 -9.64
N ASP A 34 11.15 -24.61 -8.84
CA ASP A 34 12.55 -24.75 -9.20
C ASP A 34 13.13 -23.37 -9.65
N ASP A 35 13.77 -23.33 -10.81
CA ASP A 35 14.34 -22.11 -11.40
C ASP A 35 13.29 -21.24 -12.12
N THR A 36 12.02 -21.65 -12.15
CA THR A 36 10.95 -20.93 -12.84
C THR A 36 9.92 -20.34 -11.90
N THR A 37 9.21 -19.32 -12.38
CA THR A 37 8.00 -18.78 -11.78
C THR A 37 6.81 -19.20 -12.63
N VAL A 38 5.78 -19.76 -12.00
CA VAL A 38 4.59 -20.27 -12.70
C VAL A 38 3.33 -19.54 -12.25
N ALA A 39 2.37 -19.42 -13.16
CA ALA A 39 1.02 -18.93 -12.88
C ALA A 39 0.00 -20.08 -13.01
N ARG A 40 -0.90 -20.21 -12.02
CA ARG A 40 -1.94 -21.25 -11.97
C ARG A 40 -3.26 -20.71 -11.41
N HIS A 41 -4.38 -21.29 -11.83
CA HIS A 41 -5.67 -21.00 -11.17
C HIS A 41 -5.75 -21.68 -9.80
N PRO A 42 -6.49 -21.10 -8.82
CA PRO A 42 -6.79 -21.75 -7.56
C PRO A 42 -7.48 -23.11 -7.74
N GLY A 43 -6.91 -24.16 -7.15
CA GLY A 43 -7.45 -25.53 -7.23
C GLY A 43 -7.26 -26.22 -8.58
N ASN A 44 -6.39 -25.68 -9.44
CA ASN A 44 -6.02 -26.31 -10.71
C ASN A 44 -4.48 -26.39 -10.80
N ASP A 45 -3.95 -27.59 -11.05
CA ASP A 45 -2.51 -27.82 -11.17
C ASP A 45 -1.95 -27.48 -12.56
N ALA A 46 -2.81 -27.19 -13.53
CA ALA A 46 -2.39 -26.76 -14.86
C ALA A 46 -1.62 -25.44 -14.80
N ILE A 47 -0.42 -25.45 -15.35
CA ILE A 47 0.40 -24.25 -15.54
C ILE A 47 -0.19 -23.46 -16.72
N LEU A 48 -0.62 -22.23 -16.45
CA LEU A 48 -1.14 -21.32 -17.46
C LEU A 48 -0.03 -20.54 -18.16
N PHE A 49 1.01 -20.22 -17.38
CA PHE A 49 2.18 -19.49 -17.83
C PHE A 49 3.38 -19.86 -16.96
N SER A 50 4.57 -19.85 -17.54
CA SER A 50 5.82 -20.06 -16.83
C SER A 50 6.93 -19.23 -17.44
N HIS A 51 7.75 -18.62 -16.60
CA HIS A 51 8.93 -17.87 -17.04
C HIS A 51 10.03 -17.91 -15.98
N ALA A 52 11.30 -17.86 -16.40
CA ALA A 52 12.44 -17.83 -15.48
C ALA A 52 12.44 -16.54 -14.64
N ASP A 53 12.25 -15.40 -15.30
CA ASP A 53 12.04 -14.09 -14.66
C ASP A 53 10.66 -13.99 -13.97
N PRO A 54 10.60 -13.85 -12.63
CA PRO A 54 9.38 -13.58 -11.89
C PRO A 54 8.57 -12.38 -12.37
N GLN A 55 9.21 -11.31 -12.84
CA GLN A 55 8.54 -10.09 -13.28
C GLN A 55 7.48 -10.44 -14.33
N LEU A 56 7.90 -11.20 -15.35
CA LEU A 56 7.05 -11.54 -16.48
C LEU A 56 5.88 -12.44 -16.08
N ALA A 57 6.05 -13.31 -15.09
CA ALA A 57 4.96 -14.14 -14.58
C ALA A 57 3.93 -13.31 -13.78
N ILE A 58 4.40 -12.38 -12.95
CA ILE A 58 3.53 -11.47 -12.17
C ILE A 58 2.74 -10.55 -13.11
N GLU A 59 3.43 -9.90 -14.06
CA GLU A 59 2.79 -9.04 -15.05
C GLU A 59 1.84 -9.81 -15.97
N TRP A 60 2.18 -11.05 -16.34
CA TRP A 60 1.26 -11.91 -17.08
C TRP A 60 -0.04 -12.11 -16.28
N GLY A 61 0.04 -12.39 -14.98
CA GLY A 61 -1.15 -12.51 -14.13
C GLY A 61 -2.00 -11.23 -14.16
N LEU A 62 -1.36 -10.07 -13.95
CA LEU A 62 -2.06 -8.78 -13.96
C LEU A 62 -2.68 -8.43 -15.32
N ARG A 63 -2.08 -8.86 -16.43
CA ARG A 63 -2.65 -8.69 -17.77
C ARG A 63 -3.89 -9.56 -18.01
N ASN A 64 -3.92 -10.77 -17.47
CA ASN A 64 -4.89 -11.79 -17.88
C ASN A 64 -6.04 -12.01 -16.90
N VAL A 65 -5.88 -11.70 -15.62
CA VAL A 65 -6.93 -11.89 -14.61
C VAL A 65 -7.08 -10.67 -13.71
N THR A 66 -8.17 -10.62 -12.95
CA THR A 66 -8.46 -9.52 -12.01
C THR A 66 -7.57 -9.56 -10.78
N ASN A 67 -7.29 -10.75 -10.25
CA ASN A 67 -6.55 -10.93 -9.01
C ASN A 67 -5.27 -11.76 -9.24
N THR A 68 -4.13 -11.17 -8.94
CA THR A 68 -2.83 -11.84 -8.97
C THR A 68 -2.31 -11.95 -7.54
N VAL A 69 -2.10 -13.18 -7.06
CA VAL A 69 -1.58 -13.44 -5.71
C VAL A 69 -0.19 -14.05 -5.82
N VAL A 70 0.83 -13.32 -5.37
CA VAL A 70 2.20 -13.81 -5.27
C VAL A 70 2.34 -14.55 -3.94
N LEU A 71 2.50 -15.86 -4.01
CA LEU A 71 2.60 -16.73 -2.82
C LEU A 71 4.03 -16.81 -2.31
N GLY A 72 4.22 -17.44 -1.14
CA GLY A 72 5.51 -17.59 -0.48
C GLY A 72 6.66 -18.02 -1.40
N GLY A 73 7.82 -17.39 -1.21
CA GLY A 73 9.02 -17.60 -2.02
C GLY A 73 9.79 -16.31 -2.29
N THR A 74 10.99 -16.45 -2.85
CA THR A 74 11.82 -15.31 -3.23
C THR A 74 11.76 -15.06 -4.74
N TYR A 75 11.49 -13.82 -5.11
CA TYR A 75 11.31 -13.39 -6.49
C TYR A 75 12.29 -12.25 -6.78
N THR A 76 13.38 -12.58 -7.47
CA THR A 76 14.32 -11.60 -8.00
C THR A 76 13.82 -11.12 -9.36
N VAL A 77 13.26 -9.91 -9.43
CA VAL A 77 12.75 -9.32 -10.68
C VAL A 77 13.87 -8.64 -11.46
N SER A 78 13.78 -8.61 -12.79
CA SER A 78 14.82 -8.01 -13.62
C SER A 78 14.85 -6.48 -13.56
N ASP A 79 13.69 -5.84 -13.47
CA ASP A 79 13.57 -4.38 -13.43
C ASP A 79 12.55 -3.88 -12.39
N ARG A 80 11.26 -4.06 -12.64
CA ARG A 80 10.16 -3.70 -11.74
C ARG A 80 8.87 -4.35 -12.22
N ILE A 81 7.85 -4.40 -11.37
CA ILE A 81 6.53 -4.90 -11.74
C ILE A 81 5.67 -3.72 -12.21
N ASP A 82 5.42 -3.65 -13.52
CA ASP A 82 4.49 -2.67 -14.08
C ASP A 82 3.04 -3.16 -13.97
N ILE A 83 2.17 -2.35 -13.37
CA ILE A 83 0.73 -2.58 -13.42
C ILE A 83 0.26 -2.27 -14.85
N PRO A 84 -0.32 -3.23 -15.58
CA PRO A 84 -0.50 -3.09 -17.04
C PRO A 84 -1.87 -2.52 -17.45
N ARG A 85 -2.83 -2.44 -16.52
CA ARG A 85 -4.22 -2.05 -16.81
C ARG A 85 -4.97 -1.65 -15.53
N PRO A 86 -6.07 -0.90 -15.63
CA PRO A 86 -6.92 -0.56 -14.50
C PRO A 86 -7.68 -1.77 -13.93
N GLY A 87 -8.16 -1.61 -12.69
CA GLY A 87 -9.07 -2.55 -12.04
C GLY A 87 -8.46 -3.90 -11.66
N VAL A 88 -7.13 -3.98 -11.50
CA VAL A 88 -6.44 -5.20 -11.06
C VAL A 88 -6.09 -5.15 -9.58
N THR A 89 -6.01 -6.33 -8.97
CA THR A 89 -5.55 -6.52 -7.61
C THR A 89 -4.26 -7.32 -7.61
N LEU A 90 -3.19 -6.76 -7.05
CA LEU A 90 -1.95 -7.45 -6.72
C LEU A 90 -1.88 -7.70 -5.21
N ILE A 91 -1.71 -8.95 -4.82
CA ILE A 91 -1.53 -9.36 -3.42
C ILE A 91 -0.16 -10.01 -3.29
N ILE A 92 0.69 -9.47 -2.42
CA ILE A 92 1.98 -10.04 -2.06
C ILE A 92 1.81 -10.73 -0.71
N ASP A 93 1.79 -12.06 -0.71
CA ASP A 93 1.61 -12.88 0.49
C ASP A 93 2.72 -12.63 1.53
N ARG A 94 2.42 -12.90 2.81
CA ARG A 94 3.33 -12.64 3.94
C ARG A 94 4.67 -13.37 3.82
N GLU A 95 4.72 -14.49 3.12
CA GLU A 95 5.93 -15.30 2.93
C GLU A 95 6.66 -14.99 1.62
N ALA A 96 6.14 -14.04 0.81
CA ALA A 96 6.74 -13.62 -0.44
C ALA A 96 7.78 -12.52 -0.22
N ILE A 97 8.94 -12.65 -0.87
CA ILE A 97 10.03 -11.67 -0.84
C ILE A 97 10.30 -11.20 -2.27
N LEU A 98 10.11 -9.92 -2.54
CA LEU A 98 10.45 -9.27 -3.80
C LEU A 98 11.78 -8.52 -3.66
N ARG A 99 12.67 -8.68 -4.63
CA ARG A 99 13.95 -7.94 -4.70
C ARG A 99 14.39 -7.71 -6.13
N LEU A 100 15.21 -6.69 -6.35
CA LEU A 100 15.78 -6.40 -7.66
C LEU A 100 16.96 -7.32 -7.96
N ASN A 101 17.13 -7.67 -9.24
CA ASN A 101 18.36 -8.25 -9.74
C ASN A 101 19.48 -7.19 -9.70
N PRO A 102 20.51 -7.30 -8.84
CA PRO A 102 21.54 -6.26 -8.70
C PRO A 102 22.39 -6.06 -9.97
N GLU A 103 22.46 -7.06 -10.85
CA GLU A 103 23.21 -7.02 -12.11
C GLU A 103 22.35 -6.52 -13.29
N GLY A 104 21.07 -6.24 -13.04
CA GLY A 104 20.11 -5.81 -14.04
C GLY A 104 20.31 -4.37 -14.47
N ARG A 105 19.82 -4.05 -15.68
CA ARG A 105 19.52 -2.66 -16.03
C ARG A 105 18.14 -2.32 -15.47
N HIS A 106 18.04 -1.18 -14.82
CA HIS A 106 16.80 -0.77 -14.18
C HIS A 106 16.28 0.55 -14.73
N THR A 107 14.95 0.60 -14.90
CA THR A 107 14.20 1.77 -15.34
C THR A 107 13.91 2.67 -14.16
N THR A 108 14.40 3.90 -14.27
CA THR A 108 14.23 4.93 -13.24
C THR A 108 13.08 5.86 -13.60
N ILE A 109 12.55 6.52 -12.59
CA ILE A 109 11.66 7.68 -12.77
C ILE A 109 12.43 8.93 -12.36
N ASP A 110 12.32 9.96 -13.18
CA ASP A 110 13.00 11.23 -12.92
C ASP A 110 12.14 12.21 -12.13
N PHE A 111 12.82 13.10 -11.41
CA PHE A 111 12.24 14.23 -10.70
C PHE A 111 12.11 15.44 -11.62
N ARG A 112 11.11 16.30 -11.36
CA ARG A 112 11.04 17.65 -11.94
C ARG A 112 11.82 18.69 -11.11
N SER A 113 12.74 18.23 -10.26
CA SER A 113 13.51 19.08 -9.36
C SER A 113 14.62 19.84 -10.09
N ARG A 114 15.18 20.88 -9.44
CA ARG A 114 16.34 21.64 -9.96
C ARG A 114 17.62 20.81 -10.10
N ASN A 115 17.68 19.64 -9.45
CA ASN A 115 18.79 18.70 -9.52
C ASN A 115 18.27 17.37 -10.13
N PRO A 116 17.90 17.36 -11.43
CA PRO A 116 17.51 16.12 -12.09
C PRO A 116 18.67 15.11 -12.00
N GLY A 117 18.37 13.89 -11.57
CA GLY A 117 19.38 12.85 -11.33
C GLY A 117 20.02 12.84 -9.93
N TYR A 118 19.59 13.71 -8.99
CA TYR A 118 20.13 13.71 -7.61
C TYR A 118 19.90 12.39 -6.86
N TRP A 119 18.77 11.74 -7.10
CA TRP A 119 18.54 10.35 -6.74
C TRP A 119 17.69 9.73 -7.83
N GLN A 120 18.14 8.63 -8.41
CA GLN A 120 17.31 7.89 -9.35
C GLN A 120 16.41 6.94 -8.57
N ILE A 121 15.10 7.05 -8.76
CA ILE A 121 14.12 6.25 -8.03
C ILE A 121 13.62 5.11 -8.91
N LEU A 122 13.56 3.92 -8.32
CA LEU A 122 13.20 2.68 -8.98
C LEU A 122 11.96 2.10 -8.27
N PRO A 123 10.73 2.38 -8.72
CA PRO A 123 9.54 1.80 -8.10
C PRO A 123 9.54 0.28 -8.35
N MET A 124 9.53 -0.54 -7.29
CA MET A 124 9.45 -2.01 -7.39
C MET A 124 8.10 -2.46 -7.95
N ILE A 125 7.01 -1.83 -7.48
CA ILE A 125 5.67 -1.98 -8.05
C ILE A 125 5.23 -0.59 -8.54
N TYR A 126 4.93 -0.48 -9.82
CA TYR A 126 4.66 0.81 -10.46
C TYR A 126 3.29 0.81 -11.14
N ASN A 127 2.39 1.65 -10.63
CA ASN A 127 1.12 1.94 -11.27
C ASN A 127 1.20 3.31 -11.98
N LYS A 128 1.26 3.32 -13.31
CA LYS A 128 1.30 4.55 -14.11
C LYS A 128 -0.06 4.86 -14.74
N GLY A 129 -0.83 5.71 -14.08
CA GLY A 129 -2.07 6.24 -14.64
C GLY A 129 -3.22 5.24 -14.78
N HIS A 130 -3.23 4.14 -14.01
CA HIS A 130 -4.33 3.18 -14.03
C HIS A 130 -5.24 3.32 -12.82
N ASP A 131 -6.53 3.51 -13.13
CA ASP A 131 -7.63 3.62 -12.17
C ASP A 131 -7.92 2.29 -11.45
N ASP A 132 -8.50 2.40 -10.26
CA ASP A 132 -9.05 1.27 -9.50
C ASP A 132 -8.08 0.10 -9.25
N VAL A 133 -6.77 0.38 -9.25
CA VAL A 133 -5.72 -0.60 -8.93
C VAL A 133 -5.64 -0.82 -7.42
N ARG A 134 -5.54 -2.08 -7.01
CA ARG A 134 -5.39 -2.47 -5.60
C ARG A 134 -4.06 -3.17 -5.40
N VAL A 135 -3.24 -2.67 -4.47
CA VAL A 135 -1.99 -3.35 -4.06
C VAL A 135 -2.06 -3.64 -2.56
N LEU A 136 -2.00 -4.92 -2.22
CA LEU A 136 -1.97 -5.42 -0.84
C LEU A 136 -0.60 -6.04 -0.58
N LEU A 137 0.22 -5.37 0.24
CA LEU A 137 1.56 -5.83 0.60
C LEU A 137 1.56 -6.40 2.03
N PHE A 138 1.66 -7.72 2.11
CA PHE A 138 1.84 -8.44 3.38
C PHE A 138 3.23 -9.04 3.53
N GLY A 139 3.91 -9.32 2.42
CA GLY A 139 5.29 -9.82 2.38
C GLY A 139 6.35 -8.74 2.47
N THR A 140 7.52 -9.03 1.92
CA THR A 140 8.71 -8.18 1.99
C THR A 140 9.08 -7.61 0.63
N ILE A 141 9.38 -6.33 0.58
CA ILE A 141 10.12 -5.70 -0.53
C ILE A 141 11.49 -5.31 -0.02
N GLU A 142 12.54 -5.97 -0.52
CA GLU A 142 13.92 -5.66 -0.16
C GLU A 142 14.37 -4.36 -0.83
N LYS A 143 15.02 -3.50 -0.04
CA LYS A 143 15.63 -2.28 -0.57
C LYS A 143 16.90 -2.63 -1.32
N TRP A 144 16.99 -2.12 -2.54
CA TRP A 144 18.22 -2.06 -3.32
C TRP A 144 18.67 -0.61 -3.42
N LYS A 145 19.96 -0.37 -3.19
CA LYS A 145 20.56 0.96 -3.20
C LYS A 145 22.00 0.89 -3.70
N VAL A 146 22.36 1.79 -4.61
CA VAL A 146 23.73 2.01 -5.06
C VAL A 146 24.05 3.48 -4.88
N GLU A 147 25.16 3.78 -4.20
CA GLU A 147 25.69 5.12 -4.02
C GLU A 147 26.93 5.33 -4.90
N ASN A 148 27.12 6.53 -5.43
CA ASN A 148 28.35 6.96 -6.09
C ASN A 148 28.67 8.41 -5.68
N GLU A 149 29.81 8.94 -6.15
CA GLU A 149 30.33 10.26 -5.75
C GLU A 149 29.39 11.43 -6.05
N ASP A 150 28.61 11.32 -7.13
CA ASP A 150 27.71 12.38 -7.56
C ASP A 150 26.31 12.20 -6.96
N ASN A 151 25.69 11.02 -7.13
CA ASN A 151 24.30 10.68 -6.76
C ASN A 151 23.95 9.19 -6.93
N GLY A 152 23.11 8.63 -6.05
CA GLY A 152 22.78 7.19 -6.09
C GLY A 152 21.48 6.80 -6.83
N LYS A 153 21.23 5.49 -6.82
CA LYS A 153 19.98 4.85 -7.24
C LYS A 153 19.37 4.09 -6.06
N GLN A 154 18.06 4.15 -5.88
CA GLN A 154 17.40 3.34 -4.85
C GLN A 154 15.99 2.89 -5.24
N THR A 155 15.60 1.73 -4.72
CA THR A 155 14.24 1.23 -4.84
C THR A 155 13.26 2.01 -3.96
N LEU A 156 12.09 2.24 -4.51
CA LEU A 156 10.88 2.67 -3.81
C LEU A 156 9.87 1.51 -3.88
N PRO A 157 9.28 1.07 -2.76
CA PRO A 157 8.45 -0.14 -2.74
C PRO A 157 7.25 -0.12 -3.69
N ILE A 158 6.35 0.85 -3.54
CA ILE A 158 5.15 0.97 -4.40
C ILE A 158 4.91 2.44 -4.70
N MET A 159 4.69 2.73 -5.98
CA MET A 159 4.29 4.06 -6.44
C MET A 159 3.01 4.00 -7.28
N PHE A 160 2.06 4.85 -6.91
CA PHE A 160 0.93 5.25 -7.75
C PHE A 160 1.30 6.59 -8.38
N ASP A 161 1.55 6.58 -9.68
CA ASP A 161 1.99 7.72 -10.46
C ASP A 161 0.91 8.14 -11.46
N GLY A 162 0.12 9.14 -11.09
CA GLY A 162 -0.87 9.78 -11.95
C GLY A 162 -0.35 10.98 -12.73
N ARG A 163 0.96 11.26 -12.74
CA ARG A 163 1.51 12.41 -13.47
C ARG A 163 1.17 12.33 -14.94
N ASN A 164 0.79 13.45 -15.53
CA ASN A 164 0.39 13.55 -16.93
C ASN A 164 0.66 14.95 -17.48
N GLU A 165 0.73 15.06 -18.81
CA GLU A 165 1.02 16.31 -19.51
C GLU A 165 -0.01 17.41 -19.23
N GLN A 166 -1.23 17.05 -18.81
CA GLN A 166 -2.29 18.01 -18.48
C GLN A 166 -2.13 18.62 -17.08
N GLY A 167 -1.24 18.09 -16.22
CA GLY A 167 -1.06 18.58 -14.85
C GLY A 167 -2.30 18.38 -13.96
N THR A 168 -2.99 17.26 -14.16
CA THR A 168 -4.19 16.84 -13.41
C THR A 168 -3.92 15.55 -12.63
N CYS A 169 -4.85 15.08 -11.81
CA CYS A 169 -4.76 13.72 -11.27
C CYS A 169 -5.00 12.70 -12.39
N GLY A 170 -3.97 11.96 -12.79
CA GLY A 170 -4.03 11.02 -13.92
C GLY A 170 -4.39 9.59 -13.54
N LEU A 171 -4.68 9.34 -12.27
CA LEU A 171 -5.36 8.12 -11.83
C LEU A 171 -6.39 8.44 -10.77
N SER A 172 -7.43 7.62 -10.73
CA SER A 172 -8.53 7.76 -9.79
C SER A 172 -8.96 6.43 -9.17
N GLY A 173 -9.29 6.48 -7.89
CA GLY A 173 -9.69 5.30 -7.13
C GLY A 173 -8.50 4.39 -6.82
N GLY A 174 -8.80 3.15 -6.44
CA GLY A 174 -7.79 2.18 -6.03
C GLY A 174 -7.51 2.15 -4.53
N LEU A 175 -6.61 1.25 -4.15
CA LEU A 175 -6.32 0.94 -2.77
C LEU A 175 -4.86 0.53 -2.57
N LEU A 176 -4.22 1.10 -1.56
CA LEU A 176 -2.91 0.67 -1.07
C LEU A 176 -3.07 0.20 0.38
N MET A 177 -2.62 -1.02 0.68
CA MET A 177 -2.53 -1.50 2.06
C MET A 177 -1.18 -2.15 2.30
N VAL A 178 -0.52 -1.76 3.38
CA VAL A 178 0.80 -2.25 3.76
C VAL A 178 0.80 -2.67 5.23
N THR A 179 1.01 -3.97 5.44
CA THR A 179 1.32 -4.58 6.75
C THR A 179 2.54 -5.49 6.69
N GLY A 180 3.21 -5.50 5.53
CA GLY A 180 4.45 -6.22 5.31
C GLY A 180 5.67 -5.35 5.58
N HIS A 181 6.83 -5.82 5.11
CA HIS A 181 8.12 -5.18 5.38
C HIS A 181 8.64 -4.42 4.15
N ALA A 182 9.03 -3.17 4.35
CA ALA A 182 9.79 -2.37 3.39
C ALA A 182 10.55 -1.27 4.12
N THR A 183 11.76 -0.93 3.68
CA THR A 183 12.62 0.06 4.37
C THR A 183 12.65 1.42 3.65
N ASP A 184 11.64 1.71 2.82
CA ASP A 184 11.48 3.00 2.17
C ASP A 184 9.99 3.35 2.06
N SER A 185 9.73 4.58 1.63
CA SER A 185 8.42 5.20 1.66
C SER A 185 7.52 4.70 0.53
N PHE A 186 6.21 4.64 0.75
CA PHE A 186 5.22 4.39 -0.30
C PHE A 186 4.70 5.71 -0.86
N TRP A 187 4.46 5.78 -2.17
CA TRP A 187 4.21 7.06 -2.84
C TRP A 187 2.89 7.08 -3.59
N LEU A 188 2.11 8.14 -3.35
CA LEU A 188 0.96 8.53 -4.15
C LEU A 188 1.28 9.89 -4.78
N VAL A 189 1.30 9.95 -6.11
CA VAL A 189 1.60 11.17 -6.86
C VAL A 189 0.50 11.41 -7.88
N ASP A 190 -0.11 12.60 -7.86
CA ASP A 190 -1.17 13.01 -8.79
C ASP A 190 -2.33 12.01 -8.85
N ALA A 191 -2.74 11.51 -7.69
CA ALA A 191 -3.77 10.50 -7.53
C ALA A 191 -5.03 11.07 -6.86
N GLU A 192 -6.20 10.71 -7.36
CA GLU A 192 -7.49 11.11 -6.76
C GLU A 192 -8.20 9.89 -6.15
N ARG A 193 -8.95 10.04 -5.05
CA ARG A 193 -9.84 9.00 -4.49
C ARG A 193 -9.15 7.69 -4.09
N VAL A 194 -7.83 7.69 -3.88
CA VAL A 194 -7.10 6.51 -3.40
C VAL A 194 -7.45 6.26 -1.93
N ARG A 195 -7.74 5.00 -1.59
CA ARG A 195 -7.97 4.57 -0.21
C ARG A 195 -6.72 3.90 0.35
N VAL A 196 -6.32 4.30 1.56
CA VAL A 196 -5.20 3.68 2.28
C VAL A 196 -5.68 3.20 3.64
N PRO A 197 -6.23 1.98 3.78
CA PRO A 197 -6.75 1.52 5.06
C PRO A 197 -5.67 1.46 6.15
N VAL A 198 -4.48 0.95 5.80
CA VAL A 198 -3.33 0.83 6.70
C VAL A 198 -2.04 0.97 5.91
N VAL A 199 -1.10 1.77 6.43
CA VAL A 199 0.34 1.62 6.18
C VAL A 199 1.01 1.62 7.54
N ALA A 200 1.64 0.52 7.92
CA ALA A 200 2.27 0.38 9.22
C ALA A 200 3.65 -0.25 9.06
N LEU A 201 4.69 0.48 9.48
CA LEU A 201 6.08 0.09 9.31
C LEU A 201 6.85 0.23 10.62
N ASP A 202 7.75 -0.72 10.86
CA ASP A 202 8.72 -0.75 11.95
C ASP A 202 10.16 -0.70 11.42
N THR A 203 10.35 -0.12 10.23
CA THR A 203 11.62 -0.16 9.48
C THR A 203 12.33 1.19 9.40
N ASN A 204 11.76 2.22 10.02
CA ASN A 204 12.23 3.61 10.00
C ASN A 204 12.54 4.15 8.58
N PRO A 205 11.55 4.19 7.65
CA PRO A 205 11.71 4.89 6.39
C PRO A 205 11.78 6.41 6.62
N LEU A 206 12.16 7.18 5.59
CA LEU A 206 12.09 8.64 5.65
C LEU A 206 10.68 9.14 5.97
N ALA A 207 9.67 8.57 5.30
CA ALA A 207 8.26 8.67 5.68
C ALA A 207 7.59 7.31 5.46
N SER A 208 6.55 6.95 6.22
CA SER A 208 5.82 5.72 5.90
C SER A 208 4.99 5.87 4.63
N LEU A 209 4.46 7.06 4.37
CA LEU A 209 3.66 7.35 3.20
C LEU A 209 3.93 8.79 2.74
N VAL A 210 4.12 8.98 1.43
CA VAL A 210 4.34 10.26 0.78
C VAL A 210 3.17 10.55 -0.15
N LEU A 211 2.57 11.73 -0.03
CA LEU A 211 1.55 12.23 -0.94
C LEU A 211 2.05 13.52 -1.62
N GLU A 212 1.92 13.57 -2.95
CA GLU A 212 2.13 14.80 -3.69
C GLU A 212 1.10 14.97 -4.81
N GLY A 213 0.46 16.13 -4.90
CA GLY A 213 -0.55 16.39 -5.93
C GLY A 213 -1.85 15.61 -5.78
N CYS A 214 -2.10 14.96 -4.64
CA CYS A 214 -3.24 14.08 -4.46
C CYS A 214 -4.55 14.82 -4.10
N GLU A 215 -5.69 14.21 -4.41
CA GLU A 215 -7.02 14.77 -4.13
C GLU A 215 -8.00 13.74 -3.57
N ASP A 216 -8.85 14.14 -2.62
CA ASP A 216 -9.95 13.31 -2.10
C ASP A 216 -9.49 11.91 -1.62
N CYS A 217 -8.27 11.82 -1.08
CA CYS A 217 -7.72 10.57 -0.56
C CYS A 217 -8.17 10.34 0.89
N HIS A 218 -8.50 9.09 1.20
CA HIS A 218 -8.91 8.69 2.54
C HIS A 218 -7.92 7.68 3.14
N LEU A 219 -7.21 8.12 4.18
CA LEU A 219 -6.17 7.38 4.88
C LEU A 219 -6.71 6.92 6.25
N GLY A 220 -6.59 5.63 6.56
CA GLY A 220 -7.00 5.03 7.83
C GLY A 220 -5.91 5.20 8.90
N LEU A 221 -5.21 4.10 9.19
CA LEU A 221 -4.10 4.09 10.14
C LEU A 221 -2.76 4.16 9.42
N ILE A 222 -2.00 5.25 9.61
CA ILE A 222 -0.60 5.32 9.21
C ILE A 222 0.28 5.27 10.46
N ALA A 223 1.17 4.29 10.54
CA ALA A 223 2.03 4.07 11.70
C ALA A 223 3.49 3.93 11.31
N SER A 224 4.36 4.66 12.01
CA SER A 224 5.82 4.56 11.91
C SER A 224 6.38 4.32 13.30
N ILE A 225 6.89 3.12 13.54
CA ILE A 225 7.47 2.69 14.82
C ILE A 225 8.96 2.44 14.62
N ALA A 226 9.77 2.67 15.66
CA ALA A 226 11.20 2.41 15.54
C ALA A 226 11.46 0.88 15.46
N PRO A 227 12.42 0.42 14.63
CA PRO A 227 12.82 -0.98 14.56
C PRO A 227 13.39 -1.48 15.89
N GLU A 228 14.06 -0.58 16.59
CA GLU A 228 14.65 -0.83 17.90
C GLU A 228 13.81 -0.15 18.99
N GLN A 229 13.58 -0.87 20.08
CA GLN A 229 12.87 -0.34 21.23
C GLN A 229 13.56 0.94 21.74
N GLY A 230 12.80 2.02 21.87
CA GLY A 230 13.36 3.27 22.37
C GLY A 230 13.94 4.17 21.26
N GLY A 231 13.97 3.70 20.01
CA GLY A 231 14.49 4.45 18.88
C GLY A 231 13.63 5.64 18.48
N ASN A 232 14.10 6.34 17.44
CA ASN A 232 13.41 7.45 16.81
C ASN A 232 13.01 7.05 15.40
N THR A 233 11.95 7.68 14.91
CA THR A 233 11.56 7.62 13.50
C THR A 233 11.83 8.95 12.81
N GLU A 234 11.89 8.96 11.48
CA GLU A 234 11.92 10.21 10.70
C GLU A 234 10.52 10.83 10.66
N GLU A 235 9.82 10.72 9.52
CA GLU A 235 8.44 11.16 9.34
C GLU A 235 7.45 9.99 9.44
N THR A 236 6.26 10.23 10.00
CA THR A 236 5.17 9.25 9.88
C THR A 236 4.51 9.39 8.51
N ILE A 237 4.23 10.63 8.09
CA ILE A 237 3.68 10.95 6.77
C ILE A 237 4.31 12.23 6.23
N ASP A 238 4.64 12.23 4.94
CA ASP A 238 5.09 13.40 4.19
C ASP A 238 3.96 13.85 3.24
N LEU A 239 3.34 14.98 3.57
CA LEU A 239 2.35 15.67 2.74
C LEU A 239 3.06 16.74 1.93
N ASN A 240 3.91 16.26 1.01
CA ASN A 240 4.94 17.03 0.35
C ASN A 240 4.38 18.31 -0.28
N SER A 241 3.61 18.27 -1.36
CA SER A 241 2.92 19.46 -1.86
C SER A 241 1.66 19.10 -2.63
N ARG A 242 0.78 20.08 -2.84
CA ARG A 242 -0.39 20.00 -3.72
C ARG A 242 -1.45 18.97 -3.35
N ASN A 243 -1.55 18.63 -2.08
CA ASN A 243 -2.59 17.70 -1.62
C ASN A 243 -3.85 18.45 -1.19
N ILE A 244 -5.03 18.02 -1.63
CA ILE A 244 -6.32 18.68 -1.34
C ILE A 244 -7.34 17.65 -0.87
N ASP A 245 -8.19 18.04 0.08
CA ASP A 245 -9.27 17.20 0.61
C ASP A 245 -8.80 15.83 1.10
N ILE A 246 -7.63 15.82 1.76
CA ILE A 246 -7.08 14.60 2.35
C ILE A 246 -7.68 14.40 3.74
N THR A 247 -8.21 13.21 3.98
CA THR A 247 -8.71 12.80 5.30
C THR A 247 -7.85 11.70 5.87
N ILE A 248 -7.41 11.87 7.12
CA ILE A 248 -6.59 10.90 7.84
C ILE A 248 -7.29 10.55 9.15
N GLU A 249 -7.64 9.28 9.34
CA GLU A 249 -8.26 8.82 10.58
C GLU A 249 -7.25 8.83 11.74
N ARG A 250 -6.06 8.23 11.56
CA ARG A 250 -5.09 8.16 12.64
C ARG A 250 -3.64 8.08 12.17
N LEU A 251 -2.80 8.90 12.79
CA LEU A 251 -1.35 8.82 12.71
C LEU A 251 -0.76 8.33 14.04
N VAL A 252 0.19 7.40 13.98
CA VAL A 252 0.94 6.94 15.16
C VAL A 252 2.44 6.93 14.85
N GLY A 253 3.20 7.84 15.47
CA GLY A 253 4.65 7.96 15.28
C GLY A 253 5.44 7.75 16.57
N GLU A 254 6.54 6.99 16.55
CA GLU A 254 7.45 6.82 17.69
C GLU A 254 8.62 7.80 17.66
N ARG A 255 8.68 8.70 18.67
CA ARG A 255 9.72 9.73 18.85
C ARG A 255 10.17 10.39 17.54
N SER A 256 9.20 10.65 16.66
CA SER A 256 9.48 11.08 15.30
C SER A 256 10.26 12.40 15.27
N GLN A 257 11.16 12.57 14.30
CA GLN A 257 11.69 13.89 13.96
C GLN A 257 10.51 14.82 13.65
N GLU A 258 9.52 14.29 12.96
CA GLU A 258 8.31 14.98 12.57
C GLU A 258 7.17 13.96 12.41
N ILE A 259 5.99 14.15 13.01
CA ILE A 259 4.89 13.18 12.73
C ILE A 259 4.27 13.48 11.37
N ILE A 260 4.01 14.75 11.11
CA ILE A 260 3.47 15.24 9.84
C ILE A 260 4.43 16.28 9.28
N ASP A 261 5.06 15.99 8.15
CA ASP A 261 5.57 17.04 7.26
C ASP A 261 4.45 17.51 6.36
N CYS A 262 4.09 18.78 6.49
CA CYS A 262 3.00 19.40 5.75
C CYS A 262 3.47 20.68 5.12
N ASN A 263 3.78 20.61 3.82
CA ASN A 263 3.97 21.82 3.04
C ASN A 263 2.63 22.29 2.46
N GLU A 264 2.52 22.38 1.15
CA GLU A 264 1.40 23.02 0.46
C GLU A 264 0.19 22.09 0.34
N SER A 265 -0.49 21.80 1.46
CA SER A 265 -1.53 20.77 1.54
C SER A 265 -2.76 21.20 2.37
N HIS A 266 -3.95 20.71 2.03
CA HIS A 266 -5.20 20.87 2.78
C HIS A 266 -5.67 19.52 3.32
N VAL A 267 -5.53 19.31 4.62
CA VAL A 267 -5.67 17.99 5.26
C VAL A 267 -6.44 18.11 6.58
N VAL A 268 -7.35 17.16 6.80
CA VAL A 268 -8.00 16.92 8.09
C VAL A 268 -7.47 15.62 8.69
N VAL A 269 -6.97 15.69 9.93
CA VAL A 269 -6.50 14.55 10.70
C VAL A 269 -7.35 14.39 11.95
N GLN A 270 -7.99 13.24 12.13
CA GLN A 270 -8.82 13.01 13.32
C GLN A 270 -7.93 12.82 14.56
N ASP A 271 -7.01 11.86 14.52
CA ASP A 271 -6.15 11.56 15.67
C ASP A 271 -4.66 11.56 15.30
N VAL A 272 -3.86 12.25 16.10
CA VAL A 272 -2.40 12.15 16.07
C VAL A 272 -1.89 11.65 17.41
N VAL A 273 -1.17 10.54 17.39
CA VAL A 273 -0.57 9.92 18.58
C VAL A 273 0.95 9.88 18.43
N SER A 274 1.65 10.50 19.37
CA SER A 274 3.09 10.32 19.51
C SER A 274 3.41 9.32 20.62
N ILE A 275 4.20 8.31 20.30
CA ILE A 275 4.78 7.37 21.26
C ILE A 275 6.12 7.97 21.72
N GLY A 276 6.19 8.43 22.97
CA GLY A 276 7.30 9.27 23.42
C GLY A 276 7.19 10.71 22.93
N ARG A 277 8.19 11.54 23.23
CA ARG A 277 8.21 12.96 22.85
C ARG A 277 8.83 13.10 21.44
N PRO A 278 8.11 13.65 20.45
CA PRO A 278 8.69 13.90 19.13
C PRO A 278 9.49 15.20 19.15
N ARG A 279 10.37 15.37 18.15
CA ARG A 279 11.07 16.65 17.96
C ARG A 279 10.10 17.71 17.42
N LYS A 280 9.25 17.34 16.47
CA LYS A 280 8.13 18.16 16.00
C LYS A 280 6.88 17.28 15.86
N MET A 281 5.75 17.81 16.33
CA MET A 281 4.45 17.19 16.06
C MET A 281 4.05 17.45 14.59
N PHE A 282 4.13 18.71 14.17
CA PHE A 282 3.75 19.16 12.84
C PHE A 282 4.84 20.12 12.39
N GLY A 283 5.63 19.74 11.39
CA GLY A 283 6.47 20.74 10.77
C GLY A 283 5.73 21.42 9.64
N ARG A 284 6.27 22.59 9.37
CA ARG A 284 5.70 23.63 8.54
C ARG A 284 6.88 24.26 7.81
N GLY A 285 7.43 23.52 6.87
CA GLY A 285 8.49 24.04 6.00
C GLY A 285 8.00 25.24 5.18
N PRO A 286 8.91 26.09 4.67
CA PRO A 286 8.60 26.89 3.50
C PRO A 286 8.15 25.93 2.39
N ALA A 287 7.15 26.31 1.58
CA ALA A 287 6.74 25.49 0.45
C ALA A 287 7.95 25.19 -0.43
N SER A 288 8.53 23.99 -0.31
CA SER A 288 9.38 23.48 -1.37
C SER A 288 8.42 23.20 -2.52
N GLY A 289 8.55 23.95 -3.61
CA GLY A 289 7.67 23.79 -4.78
C GLY A 289 7.61 22.33 -5.25
N PRO A 290 6.66 22.01 -6.13
CA PRO A 290 6.40 20.64 -6.57
C PRO A 290 7.70 19.97 -7.02
N ARG A 291 8.04 18.86 -6.37
CA ARG A 291 9.24 18.07 -6.66
C ARG A 291 8.92 16.95 -7.65
N TYR A 292 7.70 16.41 -7.56
CA TYR A 292 7.25 15.24 -8.30
C TYR A 292 5.95 15.49 -9.05
N THR A 293 4.99 16.22 -8.45
CA THR A 293 3.69 16.46 -9.08
C THR A 293 3.80 17.30 -10.36
N ASP A 294 2.94 17.00 -11.34
CA ASP A 294 2.78 17.82 -12.55
C ASP A 294 1.84 19.01 -12.32
N ARG A 295 1.28 19.11 -11.11
CA ARG A 295 0.28 20.10 -10.73
C ARG A 295 0.97 21.40 -10.29
N ARG A 296 0.42 22.53 -10.72
CA ARG A 296 0.91 23.88 -10.38
C ARG A 296 0.67 24.17 -8.89
N PRO A 297 1.49 25.00 -8.20
CA PRO A 297 1.20 25.50 -6.84
C PRO A 297 -0.13 26.31 -6.73
N PHE A 298 -0.85 26.17 -5.62
CA PHE A 298 -1.95 26.98 -5.09
C PHE A 298 -1.51 27.89 -3.94
N GLY A 299 -0.30 27.71 -3.39
CA GLY A 299 0.37 28.66 -2.49
C GLY A 299 -0.28 28.84 -1.11
N SER A 300 -1.05 27.86 -0.64
CA SER A 300 -1.69 27.88 0.68
C SER A 300 -1.51 26.54 1.40
N ARG A 301 -1.97 26.44 2.64
CA ARG A 301 -2.05 25.17 3.37
C ARG A 301 -3.10 25.26 4.47
N SER A 302 -3.73 24.15 4.79
CA SER A 302 -4.62 23.98 5.92
C SER A 302 -4.37 22.61 6.54
N LEU A 303 -4.00 22.57 7.82
CA LEU A 303 -3.85 21.33 8.56
C LEU A 303 -4.74 21.42 9.79
N ASP A 304 -5.85 20.68 9.77
CA ASP A 304 -6.85 20.63 10.83
C ASP A 304 -6.73 19.30 11.58
N VAL A 305 -6.11 19.34 12.77
CA VAL A 305 -5.91 18.17 13.63
C VAL A 305 -6.92 18.23 14.77
N ARG A 306 -7.82 17.24 14.85
CA ARG A 306 -8.89 17.23 15.87
C ARG A 306 -8.38 16.85 17.25
N ASN A 307 -7.62 15.75 17.33
CA ASN A 307 -7.09 15.23 18.58
C ASN A 307 -5.59 15.01 18.49
N THR A 308 -4.89 15.37 19.56
CA THR A 308 -3.45 15.14 19.69
C THR A 308 -3.15 14.51 21.05
N SER A 309 -2.34 13.46 21.06
CA SER A 309 -1.89 12.77 22.27
C SER A 309 -0.39 12.49 22.22
N ILE A 310 0.31 12.76 23.32
CA ILE A 310 1.72 12.39 23.51
C ILE A 310 1.80 11.42 24.68
N LEU A 311 2.29 10.21 24.42
CA LEU A 311 2.46 9.16 25.43
C LEU A 311 3.84 9.30 26.07
N HIS A 312 3.98 10.28 26.98
CA HIS A 312 5.24 10.59 27.67
C HIS A 312 5.81 9.42 28.47
N ASP A 313 4.96 8.51 28.93
CA ASP A 313 5.30 7.34 29.73
C ASP A 313 5.38 6.04 28.92
N ALA A 314 5.44 6.14 27.58
CA ALA A 314 5.65 4.98 26.71
C ALA A 314 7.03 4.34 26.94
N MET A 315 7.04 3.02 27.08
CA MET A 315 8.22 2.22 27.36
C MET A 315 8.64 1.33 26.19
N SER A 316 7.66 0.81 25.46
CA SER A 316 7.87 0.08 24.23
C SER A 316 6.65 0.16 23.33
N SER A 317 6.87 -0.09 22.06
CA SER A 317 5.84 -0.23 21.04
C SER A 317 6.17 -1.38 20.11
N ARG A 318 5.13 -1.94 19.50
CA ARG A 318 5.28 -2.92 18.41
C ARG A 318 4.06 -2.89 17.50
N LEU A 319 4.27 -3.37 16.28
CA LEU A 319 3.19 -3.68 15.35
C LEU A 319 2.78 -5.14 15.53
N VAL A 320 1.47 -5.39 15.52
CA VAL A 320 0.88 -6.73 15.47
C VAL A 320 -0.06 -6.77 14.28
N HIS A 321 0.22 -7.67 13.34
CA HIS A 321 -0.58 -7.88 12.15
C HIS A 321 -1.23 -9.25 12.18
N GLU A 322 -2.56 -9.26 12.13
CA GLU A 322 -3.36 -10.45 11.90
C GLU A 322 -3.64 -10.52 10.41
N VAL A 323 -2.71 -11.13 9.67
CA VAL A 323 -2.81 -11.37 8.23
C VAL A 323 -3.21 -12.84 8.03
N PRO A 324 -4.23 -13.13 7.22
CA PRO A 324 -4.66 -14.49 6.94
C PRO A 324 -3.59 -15.26 6.13
N GLU A 325 -3.59 -16.59 6.27
CA GLU A 325 -2.72 -17.46 5.46
C GLU A 325 -3.31 -17.62 4.04
N LEU A 326 -2.54 -17.22 3.03
CA LEU A 326 -2.90 -17.38 1.63
C LEU A 326 -2.26 -18.66 1.06
N PRO A 327 -2.93 -19.35 0.12
CA PRO A 327 -4.23 -19.01 -0.47
C PRO A 327 -5.46 -19.46 0.34
N GLY A 328 -5.27 -20.05 1.52
CA GLY A 328 -6.34 -20.72 2.28
C GLY A 328 -7.53 -19.83 2.67
N ALA A 329 -7.31 -18.53 2.89
CA ALA A 329 -8.36 -17.58 3.25
C ALA A 329 -9.13 -16.96 2.07
N LEU A 330 -8.79 -17.31 0.82
CA LEU A 330 -9.48 -16.75 -0.35
C LEU A 330 -10.86 -17.37 -0.56
N PRO A 331 -11.84 -16.61 -1.10
CA PRO A 331 -11.71 -15.28 -1.70
C PRO A 331 -11.94 -14.09 -0.76
N SER A 332 -12.29 -14.31 0.50
CA SER A 332 -12.75 -13.24 1.40
C SER A 332 -12.06 -13.33 2.75
N PHE A 333 -11.41 -12.25 3.14
CA PHE A 333 -10.54 -12.22 4.30
C PHE A 333 -10.51 -10.84 4.95
N THR A 334 -10.08 -10.79 6.20
CA THR A 334 -9.91 -9.56 6.96
C THR A 334 -8.46 -9.47 7.40
N VAL A 335 -7.88 -8.28 7.31
CA VAL A 335 -6.57 -7.96 7.87
C VAL A 335 -6.75 -6.96 8.98
N GLN A 336 -6.14 -7.21 10.13
CA GLN A 336 -6.15 -6.31 11.28
C GLN A 336 -4.72 -5.92 11.65
N THR A 337 -4.50 -4.62 11.82
CA THR A 337 -3.24 -4.08 12.34
C THR A 337 -3.49 -3.41 13.67
N THR A 338 -2.65 -3.73 14.65
CA THR A 338 -2.64 -3.12 15.98
C THR A 338 -1.27 -2.49 16.22
N VAL A 339 -1.26 -1.20 16.54
CA VAL A 339 -0.12 -0.58 17.24
C VAL A 339 -0.31 -0.81 18.74
N GLU A 340 0.52 -1.67 19.32
CA GLU A 340 0.53 -1.90 20.77
C GLU A 340 1.57 -1.00 21.42
N VAL A 341 1.16 -0.24 22.44
CA VAL A 341 2.07 0.59 23.25
C VAL A 341 2.01 0.15 24.70
N THR A 342 3.16 -0.22 25.26
CA THR A 342 3.31 -0.47 26.70
C THR A 342 3.74 0.81 27.38
N LEU A 343 2.94 1.26 28.35
CA LEU A 343 3.21 2.42 29.18
C LEU A 343 3.84 2.00 30.52
N ARG A 344 4.32 2.98 31.28
CA ARG A 344 4.72 2.78 32.68
C ARG A 344 3.59 2.10 33.47
N ASN A 345 3.99 1.23 34.41
CA ASN A 345 3.10 0.37 35.21
C ASN A 345 2.38 -0.72 34.39
N ASN A 346 2.96 -1.16 33.26
CA ASN A 346 2.43 -2.23 32.39
C ASN A 346 1.03 -1.97 31.82
N ARG A 347 0.55 -0.72 31.83
CA ARG A 347 -0.68 -0.36 31.13
C ARG A 347 -0.45 -0.46 29.62
N ARG A 348 -1.44 -0.93 28.88
CA ARG A 348 -1.37 -1.03 27.42
C ARG A 348 -2.37 -0.09 26.76
N LYS A 349 -1.96 0.52 25.65
CA LYS A 349 -2.85 1.21 24.70
C LYS A 349 -2.75 0.53 23.35
N HIS A 350 -3.89 0.33 22.71
CA HIS A 350 -3.98 -0.28 21.38
C HIS A 350 -4.61 0.71 20.41
N TYR A 351 -4.00 0.86 19.24
CA TYR A 351 -4.58 1.59 18.12
C TYR A 351 -4.77 0.61 16.98
N GLN A 352 -6.03 0.33 16.65
CA GLN A 352 -6.40 -0.78 15.76
C GLN A 352 -7.11 -0.28 14.52
N ARG A 353 -6.85 -0.95 13.40
CA ARG A 353 -7.61 -0.78 12.16
C ARG A 353 -7.73 -2.13 11.47
N SER A 354 -8.93 -2.42 11.00
CA SER A 354 -9.22 -3.64 10.25
C SER A 354 -9.78 -3.29 8.88
N ALA A 355 -9.40 -4.05 7.87
CA ALA A 355 -9.89 -3.92 6.51
C ALA A 355 -10.38 -5.28 6.01
N HIS A 356 -11.59 -5.31 5.48
CA HIS A 356 -12.17 -6.50 4.88
C HIS A 356 -12.02 -6.47 3.36
N PHE A 357 -11.66 -7.61 2.79
CA PHE A 357 -11.47 -7.78 1.36
C PHE A 357 -12.27 -8.97 0.86
N ASP A 358 -12.90 -8.81 -0.30
CA ASP A 358 -13.56 -9.87 -1.03
C ASP A 358 -13.14 -9.79 -2.50
N LEU A 359 -12.52 -10.86 -3.01
CA LEU A 359 -12.03 -10.95 -4.40
C LEU A 359 -13.13 -11.33 -5.40
N ARG A 360 -14.35 -11.64 -4.92
CA ARG A 360 -15.53 -11.88 -5.78
C ARG A 360 -16.13 -10.57 -6.30
N GLY A 361 -15.90 -9.46 -5.61
CA GLY A 361 -16.37 -8.15 -6.02
C GLY A 361 -15.49 -7.58 -7.12
N LYS A 362 -16.09 -6.91 -8.12
CA LYS A 362 -15.33 -5.97 -8.95
C LYS A 362 -14.71 -4.90 -8.05
N PRO A 363 -13.48 -4.43 -8.30
CA PRO A 363 -12.98 -3.20 -7.68
C PRO A 363 -14.06 -2.14 -7.81
N ALA A 364 -14.35 -1.41 -6.74
CA ALA A 364 -15.49 -0.50 -6.66
C ALA A 364 -15.32 0.67 -7.65
N GLY A 365 -15.66 0.45 -8.92
CA GLY A 365 -15.72 1.47 -9.95
C GLY A 365 -17.00 2.30 -9.80
N ARG A 366 -16.82 3.61 -9.64
CA ARG A 366 -17.80 4.70 -9.77
C ARG A 366 -19.20 4.39 -9.22
N GLY A 367 -19.42 4.75 -7.95
CA GLY A 367 -20.75 5.18 -7.51
C GLY A 367 -21.19 6.35 -8.39
N GLY A 368 -22.15 6.11 -9.27
CA GLY A 368 -22.65 7.09 -10.20
C GLY A 368 -23.50 8.16 -9.51
N ARG A 369 -23.08 9.41 -9.74
CA ARG A 369 -23.77 10.70 -9.56
C ARG A 369 -23.87 11.27 -8.16
#